data_AF-A0A6U5E3K9-F1
#
_entry.id   AF-A0A6U5E3K9-F1
#
_cell.length_a   1.000
_cell.length_b   1.000
_cell.length_c   1.000
_cell.angle_alpha   90.00
_cell.angle_beta   90.00
_cell.angle_gamma   90.00
#
_symmetry.space_group_name_H-M   'P 1'
#
loop_
_entity.id
_entity.type
_entity.pdbx_description
1 polymer ?
#
loop_
_entity_poly.entity_id
_entity_poly.type
_entity_poly.pdbx_seq_one_letter_code
_entity_poly.pdbx_strand_id
1 'polypeptide(L)'
;MAGAWGWTRDQLHPPNFSAWSKIRLGYVKPTIIRDDGEYEILPSATDPIIYKITKDYPRGEYILIENRQPISFDSKIGPGGLAIWHIDEKTSYYSEGHPGQNNWPANGNHYKVALLQADGRFDLEKGQGSDASDLWRRSKDGIGPSPRNPKKGPFPNTDAYRKDNLYSTGLRIYDISPSRSLMSFKISGFAPTTSPTYYPTPGPSSKPSNFPSKTPTHYPTLIPSSKPSNFPSTTPTMLPSNFPSTIPTMSPTSIPSTSPTTTSKPSISS
;
A
#
# COMPACT_ATOMS: atom_id res chain seq x y z
N MET A 1 11.10 -17.14 9.87
CA MET A 1 11.85 -18.22 10.56
C MET A 1 11.33 -19.59 10.12
N ALA A 2 11.65 -20.00 8.90
CA ALA A 2 11.02 -21.16 8.26
C ALA A 2 11.64 -22.53 8.63
N GLY A 3 12.58 -22.58 9.58
CA GLY A 3 13.25 -23.81 10.00
C GLY A 3 13.19 -24.04 11.52
N ALA A 4 13.05 -25.30 11.93
CA ALA A 4 13.00 -25.72 13.33
C ALA A 4 14.30 -25.42 14.13
N TRP A 5 15.38 -25.06 13.43
CA TRP A 5 16.73 -24.93 13.97
C TRP A 5 17.16 -23.50 14.30
N GLY A 6 16.25 -22.53 14.09
CA GLY A 6 16.49 -21.12 14.46
C GLY A 6 17.76 -20.52 13.86
N TRP A 7 18.36 -19.53 14.54
CA TRP A 7 19.63 -18.92 14.15
C TRP A 7 20.86 -19.67 14.67
N THR A 8 20.69 -20.49 15.70
CA THR A 8 21.77 -21.29 16.30
C THR A 8 22.09 -22.54 15.51
N ARG A 9 21.19 -22.95 14.59
CA ARG A 9 21.27 -24.21 13.83
C ARG A 9 21.37 -25.43 14.75
N ASP A 10 20.82 -25.33 15.96
CA ASP A 10 20.78 -26.39 16.97
C ASP A 10 19.33 -26.85 17.24
N GLN A 11 19.16 -27.96 17.95
CA GLN A 11 17.84 -28.47 18.35
C GLN A 11 17.34 -27.86 19.67
N LEU A 12 18.13 -26.99 20.29
CA LEU A 12 17.92 -26.55 21.67
C LEU A 12 17.13 -25.24 21.73
N HIS A 13 17.13 -24.47 20.64
CA HIS A 13 16.50 -23.15 20.59
C HIS A 13 15.57 -23.01 19.38
N PRO A 14 14.48 -23.82 19.30
CA PRO A 14 13.53 -23.71 18.20
C PRO A 14 12.84 -22.33 18.24
N PRO A 15 12.77 -21.63 17.09
CA PRO A 15 12.16 -20.30 17.04
C PRO A 15 10.65 -20.38 17.25
N ASN A 16 10.07 -19.26 17.69
CA ASN A 16 8.61 -19.16 17.81
C ASN A 16 7.93 -19.32 16.44
N PHE A 17 6.70 -19.83 16.44
CA PHE A 17 5.88 -19.99 15.25
C PHE A 17 5.79 -18.69 14.43
N SER A 18 5.67 -18.82 13.11
CA SER A 18 5.37 -17.69 12.23
C SER A 18 4.01 -17.08 12.57
N ALA A 19 3.83 -15.79 12.25
CA ALA A 19 2.54 -15.12 12.32
C ALA A 19 1.43 -15.93 11.60
N TRP A 20 1.73 -16.49 10.43
CA TRP A 20 0.79 -17.32 9.67
C TRP A 20 0.39 -18.57 10.44
N SER A 21 1.36 -19.32 10.99
CA SER A 21 1.10 -20.53 11.76
C SER A 21 0.26 -20.24 13.01
N LYS A 22 0.56 -19.14 13.74
CA LYS A 22 -0.23 -18.72 14.91
C LYS A 22 -1.69 -18.46 14.55
N ILE A 23 -1.96 -17.84 13.40
CA ILE A 23 -3.33 -17.59 12.92
C ILE A 23 -4.00 -18.89 12.51
N ARG A 24 -3.32 -19.76 11.75
CA ARG A 24 -3.88 -21.05 11.28
C ARG A 24 -4.23 -22.00 12.42
N LEU A 25 -3.43 -22.00 13.49
CA LEU A 25 -3.67 -22.79 14.69
C LEU A 25 -4.71 -22.16 15.64
N GLY A 26 -5.15 -20.93 15.36
CA GLY A 26 -6.15 -20.24 16.17
C GLY A 26 -5.61 -19.56 17.43
N TYR A 27 -4.29 -19.44 17.58
CA TYR A 27 -3.67 -18.75 18.72
C TYR A 27 -3.82 -17.24 18.67
N VAL A 28 -3.92 -16.67 17.46
CA VAL A 28 -4.06 -15.23 17.25
C VAL A 28 -5.13 -14.94 16.21
N LYS A 29 -6.05 -14.02 16.54
CA LYS A 29 -6.92 -13.37 15.56
C LYS A 29 -6.24 -12.08 15.09
N PRO A 30 -5.91 -11.92 13.80
CA PRO A 30 -5.14 -10.77 13.35
C PRO A 30 -5.98 -9.49 13.32
N THR A 31 -5.33 -8.37 13.62
CA THR A 31 -5.89 -7.02 13.48
C THR A 31 -5.71 -6.56 12.04
N ILE A 32 -6.81 -6.25 11.35
CA ILE A 32 -6.76 -5.78 9.96
C ILE A 32 -6.46 -4.28 9.92
N ILE A 33 -5.37 -3.90 9.27
CA ILE A 33 -5.04 -2.50 8.96
C ILE A 33 -5.86 -2.05 7.76
N ARG A 34 -6.50 -0.88 7.87
CA ARG A 34 -7.41 -0.31 6.84
C ARG A 34 -7.06 1.11 6.41
N ASP A 35 -6.15 1.77 7.11
CA ASP A 35 -5.89 3.19 6.93
C ASP A 35 -4.39 3.47 6.99
N ASP A 36 -3.98 4.54 6.33
CA ASP A 36 -2.64 5.10 6.49
C ASP A 36 -2.47 5.59 7.94
N GLY A 37 -1.28 5.45 8.51
CA GLY A 37 -1.05 5.85 9.89
C GLY A 37 0.18 5.22 10.52
N GLU A 38 0.36 5.51 11.80
CA GLU A 38 1.40 4.91 12.64
C GLU A 38 0.78 3.82 13.53
N TYR A 39 1.49 2.70 13.62
CA TYR A 39 1.04 1.50 14.31
C TYR A 39 2.13 1.05 15.28
N GLU A 40 1.71 0.59 16.44
CA GLU A 40 2.60 0.01 17.46
C GLU A 40 2.33 -1.48 17.63
N ILE A 41 3.37 -2.24 17.94
CA ILE A 41 3.28 -3.69 18.10
C ILE A 41 4.22 -4.20 19.20
N LEU A 42 3.63 -4.90 20.16
CA LEU A 42 4.32 -5.61 21.24
C LEU A 42 4.87 -6.96 20.75
N PRO A 43 5.81 -7.59 21.48
CA PRO A 43 6.45 -8.81 21.04
C PRO A 43 5.45 -9.96 20.90
N SER A 44 5.48 -10.66 19.78
CA SER A 44 4.54 -11.73 19.47
C SER A 44 4.74 -13.01 20.31
N ALA A 45 5.76 -13.03 21.18
CA ALA A 45 5.96 -14.10 22.16
C ALA A 45 5.14 -13.90 23.44
N THR A 46 4.76 -12.66 23.75
CA THR A 46 4.03 -12.28 24.97
C THR A 46 2.64 -11.76 24.66
N ASP A 47 2.44 -11.20 23.46
CA ASP A 47 1.22 -10.49 23.10
C ASP A 47 0.62 -11.05 21.80
N PRO A 48 -0.69 -11.34 21.75
CA PRO A 48 -1.35 -11.91 20.59
C PRO A 48 -1.68 -10.86 19.51
N ILE A 49 -0.75 -9.94 19.24
CA ILE A 49 -0.92 -8.88 18.24
C ILE A 49 -0.18 -9.28 16.96
N ILE A 50 -0.94 -9.43 15.89
CA ILE A 50 -0.44 -9.57 14.52
C ILE A 50 -1.26 -8.64 13.64
N TYR A 51 -0.59 -7.76 12.90
CA TYR A 51 -1.27 -6.95 11.89
C TYR A 51 -1.36 -7.70 10.58
N LYS A 52 -2.50 -7.53 9.89
CA LYS A 52 -2.76 -8.10 8.57
C LYS A 52 -3.23 -7.01 7.61
N ILE A 53 -2.62 -6.98 6.43
CA ILE A 53 -2.95 -6.04 5.36
C ILE A 53 -3.44 -6.84 4.15
N THR A 54 -4.64 -6.53 3.68
CA THR A 54 -5.30 -7.23 2.55
C THR A 54 -5.63 -6.32 1.38
N LYS A 55 -5.44 -5.00 1.54
CA LYS A 55 -5.76 -4.01 0.51
C LYS A 55 -4.90 -4.24 -0.74
N ASP A 56 -5.54 -4.21 -1.91
CA ASP A 56 -4.94 -4.36 -3.24
C ASP A 56 -4.27 -5.72 -3.53
N TYR A 57 -4.35 -6.67 -2.60
CA TYR A 57 -4.03 -8.08 -2.83
C TYR A 57 -5.25 -8.87 -3.32
N PRO A 58 -5.05 -9.88 -4.20
CA PRO A 58 -6.11 -10.80 -4.55
C PRO A 58 -6.55 -11.64 -3.34
N ARG A 59 -7.77 -12.19 -3.40
CA ARG A 59 -8.29 -13.05 -2.33
C ARG A 59 -7.33 -14.21 -2.04
N GLY A 60 -6.91 -14.34 -0.78
CA GLY A 60 -5.98 -15.38 -0.33
C GLY A 60 -4.53 -14.90 -0.23
N GLU A 61 -4.23 -13.70 -0.72
CA GLU A 61 -2.90 -13.09 -0.62
C GLU A 61 -2.93 -11.87 0.32
N TYR A 62 -1.89 -11.68 1.14
CA TYR A 62 -1.82 -10.62 2.13
C TYR A 62 -0.44 -10.49 2.79
N ILE A 63 -0.22 -9.37 3.49
CA ILE A 63 0.92 -9.17 4.39
C ILE A 63 0.52 -9.45 5.84
N LEU A 64 1.41 -10.09 6.60
CA LEU A 64 1.36 -10.15 8.06
C LEU A 64 2.58 -9.45 8.67
N ILE A 65 2.39 -8.76 9.78
CA ILE A 65 3.47 -8.11 10.53
C ILE A 65 3.41 -8.57 11.98
N GLU A 66 4.53 -9.07 12.49
CA GLU A 66 4.71 -9.40 13.91
C GLU A 66 6.04 -8.83 14.43
N ASN A 67 6.11 -8.50 15.72
CA ASN A 67 7.34 -8.09 16.37
C ASN A 67 8.03 -9.31 17.01
N ARG A 68 9.26 -9.62 16.57
CA ARG A 68 10.07 -10.72 17.08
C ARG A 68 11.19 -10.14 17.94
N GLN A 69 11.27 -10.57 19.20
CA GLN A 69 12.26 -10.09 20.17
C GLN A 69 13.01 -11.27 20.81
N PRO A 70 14.25 -11.06 21.32
CA PRO A 70 15.09 -12.09 21.92
C PRO A 70 14.57 -12.58 23.29
N ILE A 71 13.36 -13.11 23.31
CA ILE A 71 12.65 -13.56 24.50
C ILE A 71 11.93 -14.89 24.23
N SER A 72 11.67 -15.68 25.28
CA SER A 72 10.97 -16.97 25.18
C SER A 72 11.66 -17.90 24.17
N PHE A 73 10.91 -18.58 23.31
CA PHE A 73 11.42 -19.42 22.21
C PHE A 73 12.38 -18.69 21.26
N ASP A 74 12.24 -17.37 21.14
CA ASP A 74 13.13 -16.54 20.33
C ASP A 74 14.35 -16.03 21.11
N SER A 75 14.66 -16.54 22.30
CA SER A 75 15.79 -16.07 23.14
C SER A 75 17.16 -16.02 22.45
N LYS A 76 17.33 -16.72 21.32
CA LYS A 76 18.55 -16.74 20.51
C LYS A 76 18.44 -16.03 19.17
N ILE A 77 17.29 -15.41 18.87
CA ILE A 77 17.30 -14.38 17.82
C ILE A 77 18.18 -13.24 18.35
N GLY A 78 18.97 -12.63 17.49
CA GLY A 78 19.83 -11.47 17.75
C GLY A 78 19.02 -10.22 18.09
N PRO A 79 19.21 -9.06 17.44
CA PRO A 79 18.66 -7.80 17.94
C PRO A 79 17.12 -7.74 17.94
N GLY A 80 16.43 -8.69 17.30
CA GLY A 80 14.98 -8.63 17.06
C GLY A 80 14.61 -7.64 15.95
N GLY A 81 13.31 -7.48 15.75
CA GLY A 81 12.75 -6.60 14.74
C GLY A 81 11.36 -7.06 14.28
N LEU A 82 10.81 -6.36 13.30
CA LEU A 82 9.59 -6.76 12.63
C LEU A 82 9.88 -7.90 11.65
N ALA A 83 9.16 -9.01 11.80
CA ALA A 83 9.03 -10.01 10.76
C ALA A 83 7.82 -9.63 9.89
N ILE A 84 8.09 -9.35 8.62
CA ILE A 84 7.07 -9.02 7.62
C ILE A 84 6.92 -10.23 6.70
N TRP A 85 5.73 -10.80 6.66
CA TRP A 85 5.43 -12.01 5.92
C TRP A 85 4.54 -11.71 4.74
N HIS A 86 4.88 -12.23 3.58
CA HIS A 86 4.01 -12.24 2.40
C HIS A 86 3.40 -13.62 2.25
N ILE A 87 2.07 -13.66 2.32
CA ILE A 87 1.30 -14.89 2.26
C ILE A 87 0.55 -14.93 0.95
N ASP A 88 0.62 -16.05 0.24
CA ASP A 88 -0.30 -16.41 -0.83
C ASP A 88 -0.85 -17.82 -0.60
N GLU A 89 -2.06 -17.91 -0.03
CA GLU A 89 -2.70 -19.18 0.32
C GLU A 89 -3.01 -20.10 -0.87
N LYS A 90 -2.97 -19.57 -2.10
CA LYS A 90 -3.29 -20.33 -3.32
C LYS A 90 -2.10 -21.03 -3.93
N THR A 91 -0.88 -20.62 -3.60
CA THR A 91 0.32 -21.26 -4.15
C THR A 91 0.64 -22.58 -3.42
N SER A 92 1.38 -23.45 -4.10
CA SER A 92 1.81 -24.74 -3.57
C SER A 92 2.96 -24.56 -2.57
N TYR A 93 3.10 -25.49 -1.63
CA TYR A 93 4.27 -25.56 -0.73
C TYR A 93 5.58 -25.84 -1.47
N TYR A 94 5.51 -26.31 -2.72
CA TYR A 94 6.68 -26.69 -3.54
C TYR A 94 7.02 -25.66 -4.63
N SER A 95 6.23 -24.59 -4.77
CA SER A 95 6.43 -23.56 -5.79
C SER A 95 7.39 -22.48 -5.31
N GLU A 96 8.56 -22.90 -4.85
CA GLU A 96 9.55 -22.03 -4.22
C GLU A 96 10.21 -21.10 -5.24
N GLY A 97 10.15 -19.79 -4.96
CA GLY A 97 10.76 -18.82 -5.83
C GLY A 97 11.08 -17.50 -5.17
N HIS A 98 12.05 -16.82 -5.76
CA HIS A 98 12.61 -15.60 -5.23
C HIS A 98 13.09 -14.68 -6.36
N PRO A 99 13.21 -13.38 -6.07
CA PRO A 99 13.90 -12.45 -6.93
C PRO A 99 15.28 -12.90 -7.41
N GLY A 100 15.51 -12.84 -8.72
CA GLY A 100 16.77 -13.26 -9.34
C GLY A 100 16.85 -14.74 -9.72
N GLN A 101 15.84 -15.55 -9.39
CA GLN A 101 15.67 -16.88 -9.96
C GLN A 101 15.36 -16.78 -11.47
N ASN A 102 15.76 -17.79 -12.25
CA ASN A 102 15.53 -17.81 -13.70
C ASN A 102 14.04 -17.61 -14.03
N ASN A 103 13.75 -16.65 -14.93
CA ASN A 103 12.40 -16.23 -15.34
C ASN A 103 11.47 -15.79 -14.21
N TRP A 104 11.95 -15.48 -13.01
CA TRP A 104 11.10 -14.93 -11.96
C TRP A 104 10.69 -13.48 -12.29
N PRO A 105 9.44 -13.05 -12.04
CA PRO A 105 8.32 -13.78 -11.44
C PRO A 105 7.48 -14.59 -12.45
N ALA A 106 7.79 -14.49 -13.74
CA ALA A 106 7.03 -15.13 -14.83
C ALA A 106 7.04 -16.67 -14.79
N ASN A 107 7.98 -17.27 -14.06
CA ASN A 107 8.01 -18.71 -13.78
C ASN A 107 6.89 -19.16 -12.81
N GLY A 108 6.14 -18.23 -12.21
CA GLY A 108 5.04 -18.52 -11.29
C GLY A 108 5.47 -19.04 -9.92
N ASN A 109 6.76 -19.01 -9.61
CA ASN A 109 7.30 -19.50 -8.36
C ASN A 109 7.39 -18.39 -7.31
N HIS A 110 6.79 -18.63 -6.15
CA HIS A 110 6.87 -17.80 -4.96
C HIS A 110 6.39 -18.60 -3.74
N TYR A 111 6.94 -18.31 -2.57
CA TYR A 111 6.60 -19.02 -1.36
C TYR A 111 5.19 -18.71 -0.88
N LYS A 112 4.49 -19.75 -0.41
CA LYS A 112 3.19 -19.63 0.26
C LYS A 112 3.24 -18.74 1.50
N VAL A 113 4.34 -18.88 2.26
CA VAL A 113 4.62 -18.13 3.48
C VAL A 113 6.06 -17.63 3.36
N ALA A 114 6.25 -16.46 2.76
CA ALA A 114 7.57 -15.86 2.57
C ALA A 114 7.87 -14.90 3.73
N LEU A 115 9.08 -14.97 4.29
CA LEU A 115 9.60 -13.86 5.11
C LEU A 115 10.24 -12.87 4.15
N LEU A 116 9.76 -11.62 4.14
CA LEU A 116 10.40 -10.56 3.36
C LEU A 116 11.70 -10.15 4.06
N GLN A 117 12.81 -10.80 3.75
CA GLN A 117 14.11 -10.60 4.43
C GLN A 117 14.66 -9.19 4.21
N ALA A 118 14.89 -8.43 5.29
CA ALA A 118 15.23 -7.00 5.22
C ALA A 118 16.56 -6.67 4.53
N ASP A 119 17.46 -7.66 4.40
CA ASP A 119 18.72 -7.54 3.69
C ASP A 119 18.62 -7.80 2.18
N GLY A 120 17.50 -8.37 1.71
CA GLY A 120 17.25 -8.75 0.33
C GLY A 120 18.16 -9.87 -0.18
N ARG A 121 18.71 -10.72 0.69
CA ARG A 121 19.57 -11.85 0.28
C ARG A 121 18.79 -13.09 -0.14
N PHE A 122 17.56 -13.25 0.36
CA PHE A 122 16.71 -14.41 0.08
C PHE A 122 17.37 -15.74 0.52
N ASP A 123 18.08 -15.70 1.64
CA ASP A 123 18.82 -16.84 2.17
C ASP A 123 17.89 -17.99 2.58
N LEU A 124 16.66 -17.67 3.03
CA LEU A 124 15.65 -18.69 3.31
C LEU A 124 15.21 -19.39 2.02
N GLU A 125 14.98 -18.62 0.95
CA GLU A 125 14.58 -19.15 -0.35
C GLU A 125 15.70 -19.87 -1.09
N LYS A 126 16.95 -19.66 -0.67
CA LYS A 126 18.15 -20.33 -1.20
C LYS A 126 18.63 -21.49 -0.33
N GLY A 127 17.90 -21.83 0.74
CA GLY A 127 18.27 -22.90 1.67
C GLY A 127 19.52 -22.60 2.51
N GLN A 128 19.92 -21.33 2.60
CA GLN A 128 21.10 -20.90 3.37
C GLN A 128 20.78 -20.62 4.85
N GLY A 129 19.50 -20.59 5.22
CA GLY A 129 19.03 -20.36 6.59
C GLY A 129 18.73 -18.89 6.87
N SER A 130 18.20 -18.60 8.06
CA SER A 130 17.87 -17.22 8.48
C SER A 130 19.00 -16.61 9.31
N ASP A 131 19.11 -15.29 9.31
CA ASP A 131 20.07 -14.54 10.11
C ASP A 131 19.52 -13.23 10.71
N ALA A 132 20.39 -12.53 11.44
CA ALA A 132 20.06 -11.30 12.15
C ALA A 132 19.66 -10.12 11.25
N SER A 133 19.97 -10.17 9.96
CA SER A 133 19.64 -9.12 9.00
C SER A 133 18.30 -9.32 8.29
N ASP A 134 17.60 -10.43 8.56
CA ASP A 134 16.26 -10.69 7.99
C ASP A 134 15.14 -9.82 8.57
N LEU A 135 15.26 -9.40 9.83
CA LEU A 135 14.22 -8.64 10.53
C LEU A 135 14.36 -7.13 10.31
N TRP A 136 13.23 -6.48 10.05
CA TRP A 136 13.16 -5.03 9.83
C TRP A 136 13.25 -4.25 11.14
N ARG A 137 14.00 -3.15 11.12
CA ARG A 137 14.29 -2.27 12.26
C ARG A 137 14.90 -0.98 11.72
N ARG A 138 15.15 0.03 12.54
CA ARG A 138 15.76 1.31 12.09
C ARG A 138 16.95 1.23 11.11
N SER A 139 17.78 0.19 11.12
CA SER A 139 18.87 0.03 10.12
C SER A 139 18.41 -0.33 8.70
N LYS A 140 17.19 -0.86 8.58
CA LYS A 140 16.45 -1.24 7.38
C LYS A 140 14.98 -0.94 7.67
N ASP A 141 14.62 0.33 7.53
CA ASP A 141 13.43 0.90 8.15
C ASP A 141 12.21 1.00 7.23
N GLY A 142 12.28 0.45 6.02
CA GLY A 142 11.11 0.42 5.17
C GLY A 142 11.19 -0.49 3.94
N ILE A 143 10.02 -0.99 3.57
CA ILE A 143 9.73 -1.82 2.41
C ILE A 143 8.51 -1.23 1.68
N GLY A 144 8.50 -1.36 0.36
CA GLY A 144 7.39 -0.89 -0.46
C GLY A 144 7.26 -1.69 -1.74
N PRO A 145 6.41 -1.25 -2.67
CA PRO A 145 6.26 -1.92 -3.96
C PRO A 145 7.56 -1.83 -4.76
N SER A 146 7.72 -2.72 -5.74
CA SER A 146 8.90 -2.69 -6.61
C SER A 146 9.00 -1.32 -7.31
N PRO A 147 10.21 -0.76 -7.44
CA PRO A 147 10.40 0.45 -8.23
C PRO A 147 9.98 0.18 -9.67
N ARG A 148 9.45 1.21 -10.36
CA ARG A 148 9.02 1.11 -11.77
C ARG A 148 10.09 0.61 -12.74
N ASN A 149 11.36 0.59 -12.33
CA ASN A 149 12.46 0.03 -13.11
C ASN A 149 12.75 -1.42 -12.65
N PRO A 150 12.32 -2.44 -13.40
CA PRO A 150 12.53 -3.86 -13.06
C PRO A 150 14.02 -4.28 -13.05
N LYS A 151 14.93 -3.46 -13.60
CA LYS A 151 16.39 -3.70 -13.56
C LYS A 151 17.08 -3.17 -12.31
N LYS A 152 16.39 -2.40 -11.46
CA LYS A 152 16.87 -2.07 -10.10
C LYS A 152 16.57 -3.16 -9.08
N GLY A 153 16.24 -4.36 -9.56
CA GLY A 153 16.19 -5.59 -8.80
C GLY A 153 14.88 -5.77 -8.06
N PRO A 154 14.34 -6.99 -8.00
CA PRO A 154 13.30 -7.26 -7.04
C PRO A 154 14.01 -7.44 -5.70
N PHE A 155 14.08 -6.36 -4.93
CA PHE A 155 14.26 -6.48 -3.49
C PHE A 155 12.99 -7.12 -2.90
N PRO A 156 13.00 -7.59 -1.64
CA PRO A 156 11.76 -7.79 -0.90
C PRO A 156 10.86 -6.58 -1.14
N ASN A 157 9.64 -6.83 -1.57
CA ASN A 157 8.68 -5.80 -1.92
C ASN A 157 7.28 -6.22 -1.47
N THR A 158 6.36 -5.27 -1.53
CA THR A 158 4.95 -5.46 -1.16
C THR A 158 4.05 -5.65 -2.37
N ASP A 159 4.58 -5.99 -3.55
CA ASP A 159 3.72 -6.24 -4.72
C ASP A 159 2.92 -7.53 -4.54
N ALA A 160 1.77 -7.61 -5.22
CA ALA A 160 0.96 -8.81 -5.28
C ALA A 160 1.39 -9.71 -6.44
N TYR A 161 1.32 -11.03 -6.25
CA TYR A 161 1.48 -12.01 -7.32
C TYR A 161 0.20 -12.09 -8.15
N ARG A 162 0.28 -11.83 -9.45
CA ARG A 162 -0.81 -12.15 -10.38
C ARG A 162 -0.25 -12.77 -11.65
N LYS A 163 -0.76 -13.95 -11.99
CA LYS A 163 -0.49 -14.72 -13.21
C LYS A 163 0.65 -14.14 -14.09
N ASP A 164 1.85 -14.65 -13.83
CA ASP A 164 3.09 -14.38 -14.56
C ASP A 164 3.72 -13.00 -14.34
N ASN A 165 3.15 -12.14 -13.47
CA ASN A 165 3.66 -10.78 -13.19
C ASN A 165 3.48 -10.33 -11.73
N LEU A 166 4.19 -9.27 -11.36
CA LEU A 166 3.99 -8.54 -10.11
C LEU A 166 3.07 -7.34 -10.34
N TYR A 167 2.20 -7.07 -9.38
CA TYR A 167 1.31 -5.91 -9.41
C TYR A 167 1.54 -5.05 -8.18
N SER A 168 1.85 -3.78 -8.44
CA SER A 168 2.08 -2.82 -7.38
C SER A 168 0.80 -2.60 -6.56
N THR A 169 0.87 -2.87 -5.27
CA THR A 169 -0.20 -2.61 -4.30
C THR A 169 -0.18 -1.17 -3.80
N GLY A 170 0.90 -0.42 -4.06
CA GLY A 170 1.13 0.89 -3.47
C GLY A 170 1.47 0.86 -1.98
N LEU A 171 1.44 -0.31 -1.32
CA LEU A 171 1.63 -0.46 0.12
C LEU A 171 3.07 -0.14 0.51
N ARG A 172 3.29 0.80 1.43
CA ARG A 172 4.60 1.04 2.03
C ARG A 172 4.52 0.85 3.53
N ILE A 173 5.50 0.13 4.07
CA ILE A 173 5.75 -0.04 5.49
C ILE A 173 7.08 0.66 5.76
N TYR A 174 7.12 1.70 6.57
CA TYR A 174 8.30 2.55 6.68
C TYR A 174 8.40 3.21 8.06
N ASP A 175 9.47 3.98 8.30
CA ASP A 175 9.73 4.63 9.59
C ASP A 175 9.71 3.61 10.75
N ILE A 176 10.30 2.43 10.49
CA ILE A 176 10.33 1.34 11.46
C ILE A 176 11.30 1.71 12.59
N SER A 177 10.80 1.67 13.82
CA SER A 177 11.54 2.05 15.02
C SER A 177 12.80 1.20 15.25
N PRO A 178 13.70 1.62 16.16
CA PRO A 178 14.71 0.71 16.70
C PRO A 178 14.07 -0.57 17.27
N SER A 179 14.82 -1.68 17.24
CA SER A 179 14.34 -2.92 17.86
C SER A 179 14.28 -2.77 19.37
N ARG A 180 13.12 -3.04 19.94
CA ARG A 180 12.79 -3.03 21.37
C ARG A 180 11.43 -3.72 21.58
N SER A 181 11.00 -3.91 22.83
CA SER A 181 9.74 -4.58 23.12
C SER A 181 8.52 -3.95 22.42
N LEU A 182 8.38 -2.63 22.47
CA LEU A 182 7.35 -1.90 21.72
C LEU A 182 7.97 -1.29 20.47
N MET A 183 7.68 -1.86 19.30
CA MET A 183 8.11 -1.28 18.02
C MET A 183 6.98 -0.48 17.39
N SER A 184 7.33 0.54 16.63
CA SER A 184 6.40 1.29 15.78
C SER A 184 6.82 1.26 14.31
N PHE A 185 5.85 1.48 13.43
CA PHE A 185 6.04 1.62 12.00
C PHE A 185 4.88 2.43 11.40
N LYS A 186 5.11 3.04 10.24
CA LYS A 186 4.09 3.73 9.45
C LYS A 186 3.66 2.91 8.25
N ILE A 187 2.38 3.06 7.92
CA ILE A 187 1.75 2.49 6.73
C ILE A 187 1.26 3.62 5.84
N SER A 188 1.52 3.49 4.53
CA SER A 188 0.88 4.30 3.50
C SER A 188 0.44 3.43 2.31
N GLY A 189 -0.46 3.94 1.48
CA GLY A 189 -0.98 3.26 0.29
C GLY A 189 -2.49 3.00 0.33
N PHE A 190 -3.18 3.45 1.39
CA PHE A 190 -4.63 3.31 1.52
C PHE A 190 -5.40 4.51 0.95
N ALA A 191 -4.80 5.70 0.90
CA ALA A 191 -5.42 6.86 0.28
C ALA A 191 -5.63 6.67 -1.24
N PRO A 192 -6.76 7.11 -1.83
CA PRO A 192 -6.93 7.15 -3.27
C PRO A 192 -5.87 8.08 -3.88
N THR A 193 -5.15 7.60 -4.89
CA THR A 193 -4.26 8.42 -5.69
C THR A 193 -5.09 9.44 -6.47
N THR A 194 -5.29 10.64 -5.91
CA THR A 194 -5.98 11.76 -6.59
C THR A 194 -5.14 12.40 -7.71
N SER A 195 -4.07 11.75 -8.17
CA SER A 195 -3.36 12.18 -9.38
C SER A 195 -4.00 11.54 -10.61
N PRO A 196 -4.70 12.30 -11.48
CA PRO A 196 -5.10 11.79 -12.77
C PRO A 196 -3.83 11.44 -13.55
N THR A 197 -3.70 10.19 -13.98
CA THR A 197 -2.60 9.69 -14.82
C THR A 197 -2.73 10.09 -16.30
N TYR A 198 -3.70 10.94 -16.65
CA TYR A 198 -3.77 11.54 -17.96
C TYR A 198 -3.10 12.91 -17.93
N TYR A 199 -1.90 12.99 -18.49
CA TYR A 199 -1.42 14.25 -19.05
C TYR A 199 -2.52 14.79 -19.96
N PRO A 200 -3.03 16.02 -19.77
CA PRO A 200 -3.93 16.61 -20.75
C PRO A 200 -3.16 16.64 -22.07
N THR A 201 -3.73 16.01 -23.10
CA THR A 201 -3.25 16.20 -24.47
C THR A 201 -3.17 17.70 -24.74
N PRO A 202 -2.05 18.23 -25.26
CA PRO A 202 -2.01 19.64 -25.64
C PRO A 202 -3.18 19.92 -26.58
N GLY A 203 -4.05 20.86 -26.21
CA GLY A 203 -5.12 21.33 -27.07
C GLY A 203 -4.55 21.83 -28.41
N PRO A 204 -5.35 21.82 -29.49
CA PRO A 204 -4.88 22.23 -30.81
C PRO A 204 -4.33 23.67 -30.74
N SER A 205 -3.08 23.84 -31.18
CA SER A 205 -2.43 25.15 -31.24
C SER A 205 -3.13 26.01 -32.29
N SER A 206 -3.85 27.04 -31.85
CA SER A 206 -4.40 28.07 -32.71
C SER A 206 -3.29 29.05 -33.12
N LYS A 207 -2.87 28.97 -34.38
CA LYS A 207 -2.30 30.13 -35.09
C LYS A 207 -3.18 30.43 -36.31
N PRO A 208 -3.81 31.62 -36.39
CA PRO A 208 -4.52 32.03 -37.59
C PRO A 208 -3.49 32.48 -38.64
N SER A 209 -3.51 31.91 -39.84
CA SER A 209 -2.82 32.49 -41.00
C SER A 209 -3.76 33.46 -41.73
N ASN A 210 -3.42 34.74 -41.63
CA ASN A 210 -4.02 35.80 -42.45
C ASN A 210 -3.56 35.64 -43.90
N PHE A 211 -4.49 35.48 -44.86
CA PHE A 211 -4.44 36.13 -46.18
C PHE A 211 -5.79 35.94 -46.93
N PRO A 212 -6.41 37.01 -47.46
CA PRO A 212 -7.60 36.91 -48.30
C PRO A 212 -7.23 36.96 -49.80
N SER A 213 -7.88 36.17 -50.65
CA SER A 213 -7.91 36.44 -52.10
C SER A 213 -9.12 35.81 -52.80
N LYS A 214 -10.07 36.70 -53.13
CA LYS A 214 -10.81 36.87 -54.39
C LYS A 214 -11.74 35.76 -54.93
N THR A 215 -13.01 36.21 -55.03
CA THR A 215 -14.09 35.95 -56.01
C THR A 215 -14.78 34.58 -56.03
N PRO A 216 -16.10 34.53 -55.72
CA PRO A 216 -16.95 33.40 -56.05
C PRO A 216 -17.42 33.51 -57.51
N THR A 217 -17.02 32.56 -58.35
CA THR A 217 -17.63 32.35 -59.67
C THR A 217 -18.54 31.13 -59.63
N HIS A 218 -19.79 31.31 -59.17
CA HIS A 218 -21.01 30.79 -59.84
C HIS A 218 -22.25 31.00 -58.96
N TYR A 219 -23.36 31.32 -59.62
CA TYR A 219 -24.70 31.55 -59.07
C TYR A 219 -25.34 30.27 -58.49
N PRO A 220 -26.33 30.40 -57.58
CA PRO A 220 -27.01 29.27 -56.96
C PRO A 220 -28.11 28.75 -57.89
N THR A 221 -28.19 27.44 -58.08
CA THR A 221 -29.33 26.81 -58.74
C THR A 221 -29.98 25.79 -57.83
N LEU A 222 -31.22 26.14 -57.43
CA LEU A 222 -32.35 25.26 -57.10
C LEU A 222 -32.54 24.85 -55.62
N ILE A 223 -33.35 25.67 -54.94
CA ILE A 223 -34.57 25.37 -54.16
C ILE A 223 -34.75 23.93 -53.61
N PRO A 224 -35.02 23.76 -52.30
CA PRO A 224 -35.29 22.47 -51.67
C PRO A 224 -36.74 22.00 -51.90
N SER A 225 -36.92 20.75 -52.32
CA SER A 225 -38.18 20.01 -52.27
C SER A 225 -37.89 18.65 -51.61
N SER A 226 -38.60 18.11 -50.63
CA SER A 226 -39.96 18.35 -50.16
C SER A 226 -40.15 17.60 -48.83
N LYS A 227 -40.86 18.25 -47.90
CA LYS A 227 -41.62 17.79 -46.71
C LYS A 227 -41.30 16.49 -45.94
N PRO A 228 -41.43 16.54 -44.59
CA PRO A 228 -41.14 15.45 -43.65
C PRO A 228 -42.31 14.45 -43.53
N SER A 229 -42.02 13.18 -43.27
CA SER A 229 -43.03 12.24 -42.75
C SER A 229 -42.96 12.21 -41.21
N ASN A 230 -43.97 12.80 -40.59
CA ASN A 230 -44.31 12.61 -39.18
C ASN A 230 -45.00 11.24 -39.00
N PHE A 231 -44.60 10.45 -38.00
CA PHE A 231 -45.42 10.19 -36.81
C PHE A 231 -44.64 9.44 -35.71
N PRO A 232 -44.73 9.89 -34.44
CA PRO A 232 -44.09 9.30 -33.27
C PRO A 232 -45.05 8.42 -32.43
N SER A 233 -44.51 7.49 -31.62
CA SER A 233 -45.12 6.87 -30.43
C SER A 233 -44.11 5.86 -29.85
N THR A 234 -43.77 5.71 -28.57
CA THR A 234 -44.40 6.12 -27.30
C THR A 234 -43.34 6.37 -26.22
N THR A 235 -43.37 7.58 -25.67
CA THR A 235 -43.15 8.03 -24.28
C THR A 235 -41.99 7.50 -23.38
N PRO A 236 -41.26 8.42 -22.72
CA PRO A 236 -40.19 8.14 -21.76
C PRO A 236 -40.69 8.02 -20.31
N THR A 237 -40.04 7.17 -19.50
CA THR A 237 -40.11 7.25 -18.04
C THR A 237 -38.82 7.87 -17.49
N MET A 238 -38.86 9.19 -17.22
CA MET A 238 -38.68 9.82 -15.90
C MET A 238 -37.73 9.05 -14.93
N LEU A 239 -36.58 9.53 -14.42
CA LEU A 239 -36.16 10.86 -13.92
C LEU A 239 -34.62 10.92 -13.77
N PRO A 240 -33.94 12.06 -14.02
CA PRO A 240 -32.67 12.37 -13.38
C PRO A 240 -32.92 12.95 -11.98
N SER A 241 -32.33 12.37 -10.94
CA SER A 241 -32.40 12.94 -9.58
C SER A 241 -31.44 14.13 -9.44
N ASN A 242 -31.94 15.33 -9.72
CA ASN A 242 -31.33 16.57 -9.27
C ASN A 242 -31.93 16.98 -7.91
N PHE A 243 -31.14 16.87 -6.86
CA PHE A 243 -31.21 17.80 -5.72
C PHE A 243 -29.78 18.10 -5.24
N PRO A 244 -29.20 19.23 -5.65
CA PRO A 244 -28.27 19.96 -4.81
C PRO A 244 -29.10 20.83 -3.85
N SER A 245 -28.95 20.65 -2.54
CA SER A 245 -29.39 21.66 -1.58
C SER A 245 -28.37 22.81 -1.56
N THR A 246 -28.67 23.86 -2.32
CA THR A 246 -28.12 25.20 -2.10
C THR A 246 -28.80 25.80 -0.87
N ILE A 247 -28.04 26.35 0.10
CA ILE A 247 -28.04 27.79 0.37
C ILE A 247 -26.65 28.19 0.92
N PRO A 248 -25.97 29.16 0.29
CA PRO A 248 -24.87 29.93 0.88
C PRO A 248 -25.43 31.15 1.62
N THR A 249 -24.90 31.47 2.80
CA THR A 249 -25.04 32.83 3.36
C THR A 249 -23.68 33.51 3.31
N MET A 250 -23.54 34.42 2.34
CA MET A 250 -22.59 35.55 2.33
C MET A 250 -22.78 36.37 3.64
N SER A 251 -21.87 37.14 4.25
CA SER A 251 -20.47 37.59 4.04
C SER A 251 -20.12 38.47 5.28
N PRO A 252 -18.92 39.10 5.42
CA PRO A 252 -18.30 39.42 6.72
C PRO A 252 -18.69 40.79 7.31
N THR A 253 -18.44 40.97 8.61
CA THR A 253 -18.18 42.29 9.21
C THR A 253 -17.03 42.21 10.20
N SER A 254 -15.93 42.88 9.85
CA SER A 254 -14.82 43.27 10.71
C SER A 254 -15.13 44.61 11.38
N ILE A 255 -14.98 44.74 12.70
CA ILE A 255 -14.52 45.99 13.36
C ILE A 255 -13.70 45.60 14.62
N PRO A 256 -12.53 46.24 14.88
CA PRO A 256 -11.59 45.91 15.97
C PRO A 256 -11.72 46.81 17.22
N SER A 257 -10.82 46.58 18.21
CA SER A 257 -10.41 47.42 19.37
C SER A 257 -11.13 47.07 20.71
N THR A 258 -10.51 46.95 21.90
CA THR A 258 -9.23 47.41 22.47
C THR A 258 -8.91 46.66 23.78
N SER A 259 -7.63 46.34 24.01
CA SER A 259 -6.80 46.06 25.22
C SER A 259 -7.25 46.54 26.64
N PRO A 260 -6.49 46.30 27.75
CA PRO A 260 -5.64 45.16 28.19
C PRO A 260 -5.68 44.79 29.72
N THR A 261 -4.97 43.70 30.10
CA THR A 261 -4.23 43.41 31.38
C THR A 261 -4.98 43.43 32.73
N THR A 262 -4.75 42.51 33.68
CA THR A 262 -3.53 42.45 34.51
C THR A 262 -3.20 41.07 35.11
N THR A 263 -1.90 40.86 35.22
CA THR A 263 -1.12 39.93 36.05
C THR A 263 -1.43 40.02 37.55
N SER A 264 -1.33 38.89 38.27
CA SER A 264 -0.30 38.69 39.33
C SER A 264 -0.52 37.41 40.14
N LYS A 265 0.49 36.53 40.11
CA LYS A 265 0.86 35.65 41.23
C LYS A 265 1.49 36.53 42.33
N PRO A 266 1.34 36.19 43.61
CA PRO A 266 2.57 35.89 44.37
C PRO A 266 2.43 34.68 45.29
N SER A 267 3.55 33.98 45.45
CA SER A 267 3.89 33.13 46.59
C SER A 267 4.21 33.99 47.82
N ILE A 268 3.91 33.52 49.04
CA ILE A 268 4.82 33.46 50.22
C ILE A 268 4.13 32.72 51.40
N SER A 269 4.95 31.86 52.02
CA SER A 269 4.99 31.30 53.38
C SER A 269 4.05 31.82 54.49
N SER A 270 3.55 30.89 55.30
CA SER A 270 3.83 30.75 56.75
C SER A 270 3.57 29.31 57.17
#